data_AF-A0A6G0VYN6-F1
#
_entry.id   AF-A0A6G0VYN6-F1
#
_cell.length_a   1.000
_cell.length_b   1.000
_cell.length_c   1.000
_cell.angle_alpha   90.00
_cell.angle_beta   90.00
_cell.angle_gamma   90.00
#
_symmetry.space_group_name_H-M   'P 1'
#
loop_
_entity.id
_entity.type
_entity.pdbx_description
1 polymer ?
#
loop_
_entity_poly.entity_id
_entity_poly.type
_entity_poly.pdbx_seq_one_letter_code
_entity_poly.pdbx_strand_id
1 'polypeptide(L)'
;MSKRIRDICSFCTEQLTKIQVEKDEDMKNELELELKVHQRRAKRFFELLKEESPDSVSVSFDMMQTQPLPKLSVTEVFYSRQVWLYNLTFVIAAPTQGPENCYLYTWTKCESGRGPNEVCSSLIDFLENLENRLMLKESPPTTLNLFSDSCLGQNKNQFTMITLLYYINHRTKIFKQINHIFPVRGHSYMPPDRVFGRIEQVLRKKESIISPSQYHEIFKRFCTVKVYGQDFSIYDYKSVLKNLVKTKFDFKSTEQKIYKYTKGEKTVGVSKTYGGIPTKIEVVKRNSNLGTLFNTLVQLPKTNHVKLPKQNDVKNLLKYFTIPEDSTQFYEDIFKNSEDVENEELENIYDEDND
;
A
#
# COMPACT_ATOMS: atom_id res chain seq x y z
N MET A 1 -19.28 -23.15 -6.34
CA MET A 1 -18.46 -22.05 -6.92
C MET A 1 -19.14 -20.73 -6.59
N SER A 2 -18.67 -20.00 -5.57
CA SER A 2 -19.15 -18.63 -5.33
C SER A 2 -18.44 -17.69 -6.31
N LYS A 3 -19.21 -17.10 -7.22
CA LYS A 3 -18.72 -16.09 -8.17
C LYS A 3 -18.43 -14.84 -7.34
N ARG A 4 -17.14 -14.50 -7.14
CA ARG A 4 -16.70 -13.30 -6.40
C ARG A 4 -17.47 -12.09 -6.97
N ILE A 5 -18.34 -11.50 -6.16
CA ILE A 5 -18.99 -10.24 -6.50
C ILE A 5 -17.84 -9.23 -6.59
N ARG A 6 -17.59 -8.69 -7.78
CA ARG A 6 -16.64 -7.60 -7.96
C ARG A 6 -17.30 -6.37 -7.36
N ASP A 7 -16.59 -5.64 -6.50
CA ASP A 7 -17.07 -4.35 -6.02
C ASP A 7 -17.42 -3.47 -7.22
N ILE A 8 -18.67 -3.04 -7.27
CA ILE A 8 -19.20 -2.24 -8.36
C ILE A 8 -18.98 -0.79 -8.00
N CYS A 9 -18.53 0.02 -8.96
CA CYS A 9 -18.36 1.45 -8.76
C CYS A 9 -19.69 2.10 -8.34
N SER A 10 -19.75 2.64 -7.12
CA SER A 10 -20.94 3.25 -6.56
C SER A 10 -21.48 4.39 -7.43
N PHE A 11 -20.59 5.23 -7.99
CA PHE A 11 -20.98 6.30 -8.91
C PHE A 11 -21.63 5.75 -10.19
N CYS A 12 -21.08 4.68 -10.77
CA CYS A 12 -21.69 4.06 -11.95
C CYS A 12 -23.09 3.52 -11.63
N THR A 13 -23.25 2.83 -10.49
CA THR A 13 -24.54 2.30 -10.06
C THR A 13 -25.55 3.44 -9.83
N GLU A 14 -25.16 4.46 -9.08
CA GLU A 14 -26.02 5.61 -8.77
C GLU A 14 -26.45 6.36 -10.03
N GLN A 15 -25.51 6.66 -10.95
CA GLN A 15 -25.83 7.35 -12.20
C GLN A 15 -26.75 6.51 -13.09
N LEU A 16 -26.54 5.20 -13.19
CA LEU A 16 -27.43 4.32 -13.95
C LEU A 16 -28.85 4.32 -13.37
N THR A 17 -28.99 4.30 -12.05
CA THR A 17 -30.31 4.42 -11.39
C THR A 17 -30.95 5.77 -11.69
N LYS A 18 -30.21 6.89 -11.62
CA LYS A 18 -30.73 8.23 -11.96
C LYS A 18 -31.19 8.31 -13.42
N ILE A 19 -30.38 7.81 -14.37
CA ILE A 19 -30.73 7.75 -15.79
C ILE A 19 -32.02 6.96 -16.04
N GLN A 20 -32.24 5.88 -15.28
CA GLN A 20 -33.42 5.02 -15.44
C GLN A 20 -34.72 5.70 -14.98
N VAL A 21 -34.67 6.55 -13.96
CA VAL A 21 -35.86 7.20 -13.39
C VAL A 21 -36.09 8.62 -13.93
N GLU A 22 -35.09 9.21 -14.58
CA GLU A 22 -35.18 10.56 -15.15
C GLU A 22 -36.10 10.60 -16.37
N LYS A 23 -37.01 11.57 -16.37
CA LYS A 23 -38.03 11.76 -17.41
C LYS A 23 -37.68 12.93 -18.32
N ASP A 24 -36.92 13.90 -17.82
CA ASP A 24 -36.44 15.01 -18.62
C ASP A 24 -35.28 14.55 -19.51
N GLU A 25 -35.44 14.65 -20.83
CA GLU A 25 -34.47 14.12 -21.80
C GLU A 25 -33.16 14.92 -21.79
N ASP A 26 -33.16 16.22 -21.48
CA ASP A 26 -31.94 17.02 -21.42
C ASP A 26 -31.11 16.63 -20.18
N MET A 27 -31.75 16.52 -19.02
CA MET A 27 -31.11 16.05 -17.78
C MET A 27 -30.60 14.61 -17.92
N LYS A 28 -31.36 13.74 -18.58
CA LYS A 28 -30.95 12.36 -18.85
C LYS A 28 -29.71 12.32 -19.75
N ASN A 29 -29.66 13.13 -20.80
CA ASN A 29 -28.48 13.25 -21.67
C ASN A 29 -27.25 13.75 -20.90
N GLU A 30 -27.41 14.69 -19.96
CA GLU A 30 -26.33 15.16 -19.09
C GLU A 30 -25.80 14.04 -18.20
N LEU A 31 -26.67 13.31 -17.50
CA LEU A 31 -26.30 12.17 -16.65
C LEU A 31 -25.57 11.07 -17.43
N GLU A 32 -26.03 10.77 -18.66
CA GLU A 32 -25.35 9.83 -19.55
C GLU A 32 -23.95 10.32 -19.96
N LEU A 33 -23.80 11.61 -20.25
CA LEU A 33 -22.52 12.20 -20.62
C LEU A 33 -21.54 12.11 -19.44
N GLU A 34 -21.98 12.44 -18.23
CA GLU A 34 -21.18 12.30 -17.01
C GLU A 34 -20.70 10.87 -16.78
N LEU A 35 -21.60 9.89 -16.95
CA LEU A 35 -21.26 8.47 -16.83
C LEU A 35 -20.24 8.04 -17.88
N LYS A 36 -20.43 8.44 -19.15
CA LYS A 36 -19.49 8.16 -20.24
C LYS A 36 -18.12 8.78 -19.95
N VAL A 37 -18.06 10.00 -19.43
CA VAL A 37 -16.80 10.66 -19.02
C VAL A 37 -16.13 9.90 -17.87
N HIS A 38 -16.88 9.49 -16.85
CA HIS A 38 -16.37 8.70 -15.73
C HIS A 38 -15.74 7.38 -16.20
N GLN A 39 -16.45 6.63 -17.05
CA GLN A 39 -15.97 5.36 -17.60
C GLN A 39 -14.74 5.53 -18.50
N ARG A 40 -14.70 6.57 -19.34
CA ARG A 40 -13.51 6.90 -20.15
C ARG A 40 -12.29 7.22 -19.27
N ARG A 41 -12.47 7.95 -18.17
CA ARG A 41 -11.39 8.20 -17.20
C ARG A 41 -10.91 6.90 -16.56
N ALA A 42 -11.82 6.02 -16.13
CA ALA A 42 -11.46 4.71 -15.60
C ALA A 42 -10.68 3.88 -16.62
N LYS A 43 -11.13 3.85 -17.89
CA LYS A 43 -10.43 3.17 -18.98
C LYS A 43 -9.01 3.72 -19.18
N ARG A 44 -8.83 5.03 -19.16
CA ARG A 44 -7.51 5.66 -19.34
C ARG A 44 -6.48 5.22 -18.29
N PHE A 45 -6.90 5.01 -17.05
CA PHE A 45 -6.01 4.45 -16.01
C PHE A 45 -5.46 3.07 -16.42
N PHE A 46 -6.32 2.18 -16.93
CA PHE A 46 -5.91 0.85 -17.38
C PHE A 46 -5.10 0.86 -18.67
N GLU A 47 -5.29 1.86 -19.53
CA GLU A 47 -4.43 2.08 -20.69
C GLU A 47 -3.01 2.45 -20.24
N LEU A 48 -2.87 3.40 -19.30
CA LEU A 48 -1.57 3.77 -18.73
C LEU A 48 -0.88 2.59 -18.03
N LEU A 49 -1.64 1.75 -17.34
CA LEU A 49 -1.13 0.56 -16.67
C LEU A 49 -0.53 -0.48 -17.64
N LYS A 50 -1.00 -0.48 -18.90
CA LYS A 50 -0.54 -1.39 -19.97
C LYS A 50 0.46 -0.74 -20.91
N GLU A 51 0.71 0.55 -20.76
CA GLU A 51 1.61 1.29 -21.63
C GLU A 51 3.05 0.82 -21.37
N GLU A 52 3.69 0.32 -22.43
CA GLU A 52 5.09 -0.09 -22.41
C GLU A 52 5.90 0.97 -23.17
N SER A 53 6.92 1.51 -22.51
CA SER A 53 7.87 2.41 -23.12
C SER A 53 9.28 2.04 -22.65
N PRO A 54 10.27 1.95 -23.56
CA PRO A 54 11.66 1.64 -23.20
C PRO A 54 12.25 2.59 -22.15
N ASP A 55 11.82 3.84 -22.14
CA ASP A 55 12.31 4.88 -21.23
C ASP A 55 11.63 4.88 -19.86
N SER A 56 10.65 3.99 -19.66
CA SER A 56 9.86 3.93 -18.44
C SER A 56 9.77 2.53 -17.84
N VAL A 57 9.59 2.48 -16.53
CA VAL A 57 9.20 1.26 -15.81
C VAL A 57 7.91 1.53 -15.06
N SER A 58 6.95 0.61 -15.19
CA SER A 58 5.67 0.68 -14.50
C SER A 58 5.66 -0.30 -13.33
N VAL A 59 5.27 0.18 -12.15
CA VAL A 59 5.15 -0.62 -10.94
C VAL A 59 3.83 -0.31 -10.27
N SER A 60 3.11 -1.32 -9.84
CA SER A 60 1.91 -1.17 -9.02
C SER A 60 2.14 -1.69 -7.62
N PHE A 61 1.62 -1.02 -6.60
CA PHE A 61 1.72 -1.50 -5.23
C PHE A 61 0.44 -1.31 -4.44
N ASP A 62 0.20 -2.25 -3.53
CA ASP A 62 -0.96 -2.22 -2.65
C ASP A 62 -0.73 -3.07 -1.40
N MET A 63 -1.53 -2.82 -0.36
CA MET A 63 -1.56 -3.66 0.83
C MET A 63 -2.58 -4.78 0.67
N MET A 64 -2.18 -6.00 1.00
CA MET A 64 -3.13 -7.10 1.11
C MET A 64 -4.04 -6.90 2.34
N GLN A 65 -5.23 -7.48 2.32
CA GLN A 65 -6.01 -7.69 3.55
C GLN A 65 -5.13 -8.34 4.62
N THR A 66 -5.30 -7.92 5.88
CA THR A 66 -4.57 -8.47 7.02
C THR A 66 -4.78 -9.97 7.11
N GLN A 67 -3.71 -10.71 7.40
CA GLN A 67 -3.78 -12.15 7.53
C GLN A 67 -3.84 -12.55 9.01
N PRO A 68 -4.86 -13.32 9.44
CA PRO A 68 -4.99 -13.72 10.84
C PRO A 68 -3.93 -14.73 11.25
N LEU A 69 -3.37 -14.57 12.45
CA LEU A 69 -2.40 -15.47 13.02
C LEU A 69 -2.65 -15.60 14.54
N PRO A 70 -2.92 -16.81 15.08
CA PRO A 70 -3.12 -18.07 14.37
C PRO A 70 -4.43 -18.08 13.58
N LYS A 71 -4.41 -18.59 12.36
CA LYS A 71 -5.60 -18.99 11.60
C LYS A 71 -5.99 -20.40 11.99
N LEU A 72 -7.24 -20.62 12.43
CA LEU A 72 -7.77 -21.93 12.79
C LEU A 72 -9.18 -22.10 12.24
N SER A 73 -9.62 -23.35 11.98
CA SER A 73 -10.99 -23.71 11.58
C SER A 73 -11.80 -24.24 12.76
N VAL A 74 -11.78 -23.53 13.90
CA VAL A 74 -12.62 -23.81 15.08
C VAL A 74 -13.60 -22.65 15.28
N THR A 75 -14.79 -22.94 15.83
CA THR A 75 -15.88 -21.97 15.93
C THR A 75 -15.54 -20.75 16.79
N GLU A 76 -14.67 -20.93 17.78
CA GLU A 76 -14.24 -19.93 18.74
C GLU A 76 -13.42 -18.81 18.09
N VAL A 77 -12.80 -19.09 16.94
CA VAL A 77 -12.06 -18.07 16.16
C VAL A 77 -12.98 -16.96 15.70
N PHE A 78 -14.24 -17.26 15.38
CA PHE A 78 -15.22 -16.26 14.94
C PHE A 78 -15.48 -15.18 16.01
N TYR A 79 -15.25 -15.51 17.28
CA TYR A 79 -15.43 -14.61 18.41
C TYR A 79 -14.11 -14.15 19.03
N SER A 80 -12.97 -14.50 18.43
CA SER A 80 -11.63 -14.24 18.99
C SER A 80 -10.85 -13.29 18.09
N ARG A 81 -10.20 -12.29 18.69
CA ARG A 81 -9.25 -11.45 17.97
C ARG A 81 -7.96 -12.24 17.71
N GLN A 82 -7.47 -12.14 16.47
CA GLN A 82 -6.23 -12.77 16.04
C GLN A 82 -5.14 -11.69 15.85
N VAL A 83 -3.86 -12.10 15.94
CA VAL A 83 -2.74 -11.22 15.57
C VAL A 83 -2.73 -11.03 14.07
N TRP A 84 -2.36 -9.83 13.63
CA TRP A 84 -2.29 -9.52 12.22
C TRP A 84 -0.88 -9.69 11.68
N LEU A 85 -0.80 -10.39 10.54
CA LEU A 85 0.34 -10.36 9.64
C LEU A 85 0.00 -9.39 8.49
N TYR A 86 0.88 -8.42 8.28
CA TYR A 86 0.73 -7.33 7.33
C TYR A 86 1.56 -7.62 6.08
N ASN A 87 1.00 -7.32 4.90
CA ASN A 87 1.70 -7.50 3.62
C ASN A 87 1.55 -6.28 2.73
N LEU A 88 2.68 -5.70 2.29
CA LEU A 88 2.74 -4.69 1.24
C LEU A 88 3.40 -5.30 0.00
N THR A 89 2.71 -5.28 -1.14
CA THR A 89 3.19 -5.96 -2.35
C THR A 89 3.38 -5.00 -3.51
N PHE A 90 4.55 -5.09 -4.13
CA PHE A 90 4.94 -4.39 -5.35
C PHE A 90 4.97 -5.35 -6.52
N VAL A 91 4.42 -4.94 -7.65
CA VAL A 91 4.40 -5.71 -8.90
C VAL A 91 4.99 -4.85 -10.01
N ILE A 92 6.15 -5.22 -10.52
CA ILE A 92 6.70 -4.62 -11.75
C ILE A 92 5.90 -5.16 -12.94
N ALA A 93 5.47 -4.26 -13.81
CA ALA A 93 4.76 -4.61 -15.03
C ALA A 93 5.61 -5.57 -15.89
N ALA A 94 5.03 -6.73 -16.20
CA ALA A 94 5.57 -7.71 -17.14
C ALA A 94 4.41 -8.57 -17.70
N PRO A 95 4.64 -9.33 -18.79
CA PRO A 95 3.60 -10.16 -19.41
C PRO A 95 2.99 -11.18 -18.45
N THR A 96 3.80 -11.75 -17.56
CA THR A 96 3.40 -12.72 -16.54
C THR A 96 3.75 -12.20 -15.15
N GLN A 97 3.01 -12.65 -14.13
CA GLN A 97 3.29 -12.32 -12.73
C GLN A 97 3.86 -13.55 -12.02
N GLY A 98 5.03 -13.40 -11.42
CA GLY A 98 5.71 -14.42 -10.63
C GLY A 98 6.71 -13.83 -9.64
N PRO A 99 7.47 -14.67 -8.93
CA PRO A 99 8.44 -14.22 -7.94
C PRO A 99 9.49 -13.23 -8.48
N GLU A 100 9.79 -13.24 -9.77
CA GLU A 100 10.77 -12.37 -10.44
C GLU A 100 10.33 -10.89 -10.54
N ASN A 101 9.01 -10.64 -10.51
CA ASN A 101 8.45 -9.30 -10.67
C ASN A 101 7.42 -8.93 -9.60
N CYS A 102 7.08 -9.84 -8.70
CA CYS A 102 6.21 -9.61 -7.55
C CYS A 102 7.04 -9.67 -6.27
N TYR A 103 7.04 -8.60 -5.48
CA TYR A 103 7.80 -8.46 -4.25
C TYR A 103 6.84 -8.18 -3.09
N LEU A 104 6.87 -9.01 -2.04
CA LEU A 104 5.96 -8.91 -0.91
C LEU A 104 6.77 -8.67 0.37
N TYR A 105 6.55 -7.51 0.99
CA TYR A 105 7.12 -7.11 2.27
C TYR A 105 6.17 -7.51 3.38
N THR A 106 6.67 -8.23 4.37
CA THR A 106 5.86 -8.83 5.45
C THR A 106 6.46 -8.57 6.82
N TRP A 107 5.58 -8.28 7.78
CA TRP A 107 5.86 -8.12 9.20
C TRP A 107 4.58 -8.39 10.00
N THR A 108 4.73 -8.65 11.29
CA THR A 108 3.61 -8.91 12.18
C THR A 108 3.32 -7.73 13.10
N LYS A 109 2.12 -7.70 13.68
CA LYS A 109 1.74 -6.71 14.70
C LYS A 109 2.61 -6.76 15.98
N CYS A 110 3.32 -7.87 16.20
CA CYS A 110 4.31 -7.99 17.28
C CYS A 110 5.62 -7.26 16.95
N GLU A 111 5.83 -6.90 15.69
CA GLU A 111 7.09 -6.38 15.19
C GLU A 111 7.02 -4.89 14.87
N SER A 112 5.90 -4.42 14.30
CA SER A 112 5.64 -3.00 14.01
C SER A 112 4.16 -2.75 13.76
N GLY A 113 3.78 -1.48 13.63
CA GLY A 113 2.43 -1.05 13.25
C GLY A 113 2.14 -1.24 11.74
N ARG A 114 1.05 -0.63 11.26
CA ARG A 114 0.63 -0.67 9.85
C ARG A 114 0.53 0.74 9.25
N GLY A 115 1.49 1.59 9.59
CA GLY A 115 1.44 3.02 9.33
C GLY A 115 2.42 3.52 8.26
N PRO A 116 2.63 4.84 8.20
CA PRO A 116 3.52 5.45 7.24
C PRO A 116 4.98 5.02 7.33
N ASN A 117 5.46 4.65 8.52
CA ASN A 117 6.86 4.22 8.73
C ASN A 117 7.15 2.94 7.95
N GLU A 118 6.27 1.96 8.06
CA GLU A 118 6.38 0.66 7.41
C GLU A 118 6.23 0.80 5.89
N VAL A 119 5.23 1.56 5.43
CA VAL A 119 4.98 1.80 4.00
C VAL A 119 6.15 2.54 3.35
N CYS A 120 6.63 3.63 3.95
CA CYS A 120 7.74 4.42 3.38
C CYS A 120 9.06 3.65 3.39
N SER A 121 9.36 2.91 4.45
CA SER A 121 10.59 2.11 4.53
C SER A 121 10.60 1.00 3.48
N SER A 122 9.49 0.27 3.35
CA SER A 122 9.33 -0.79 2.33
C SER A 122 9.37 -0.22 0.91
N LEU A 123 8.77 0.95 0.67
CA LEU A 123 8.81 1.64 -0.62
C LEU A 123 10.23 2.03 -1.01
N ILE A 124 11.01 2.61 -0.09
CA ILE A 124 12.39 3.00 -0.37
C ILE A 124 13.28 1.77 -0.62
N ASP A 125 13.19 0.74 0.22
CA ASP A 125 13.93 -0.50 0.03
C ASP A 125 13.60 -1.15 -1.33
N PHE A 126 12.31 -1.22 -1.69
CA PHE A 126 11.89 -1.72 -2.99
C PHE A 126 12.44 -0.90 -4.16
N LEU A 127 12.36 0.43 -4.10
CA LEU A 127 12.80 1.31 -5.18
C LEU A 127 14.32 1.26 -5.39
N GLU A 128 15.10 1.16 -4.32
CA GLU A 128 16.56 1.00 -4.40
C GLU A 128 16.95 -0.35 -5.01
N ASN A 129 16.30 -1.44 -4.59
CA ASN A 129 16.49 -2.76 -5.20
C ASN A 129 16.07 -2.80 -6.68
N LEU A 130 14.95 -2.14 -7.03
CA LEU A 130 14.49 -2.01 -8.40
C LEU A 130 15.51 -1.26 -9.24
N GLU A 131 15.99 -0.12 -8.76
CA GLU A 131 16.99 0.70 -9.46
C GLU A 131 18.29 -0.07 -9.69
N ASN A 132 18.82 -0.76 -8.69
CA ASN A 132 20.02 -1.58 -8.83
C ASN A 132 19.88 -2.61 -9.96
N ARG A 133 18.70 -3.24 -10.08
CA ARG A 133 18.42 -4.18 -11.17
C ARG A 133 18.30 -3.50 -12.53
N LEU A 134 17.72 -2.29 -12.58
CA LEU A 134 17.55 -1.55 -13.84
C LEU A 134 18.85 -0.96 -14.35
N MET A 135 19.78 -0.60 -13.46
CA MET A 135 21.11 -0.11 -13.81
C MET A 135 21.97 -1.14 -14.56
N LEU A 136 21.62 -2.43 -14.51
CA LEU A 136 22.29 -3.49 -15.26
C LEU A 136 21.89 -3.53 -16.75
N LYS A 137 20.85 -2.79 -17.15
CA LYS A 137 20.41 -2.70 -18.55
C LYS A 137 21.31 -1.75 -19.33
N GLU A 138 21.53 -2.01 -20.62
CA GLU A 138 22.30 -1.14 -21.51
C GLU A 138 21.75 0.29 -21.56
N SER A 139 20.41 0.43 -21.57
CA SER A 139 19.70 1.70 -21.50
C SER A 139 18.67 1.67 -20.36
N PRO A 140 19.06 2.07 -19.13
CA PRO A 140 18.14 2.09 -17.99
C PRO A 140 17.01 3.11 -18.21
N PRO A 141 15.75 2.76 -17.85
CA PRO A 141 14.63 3.70 -17.94
C PRO A 141 14.84 4.87 -16.97
N THR A 142 14.43 6.07 -17.39
CA THR A 142 14.57 7.30 -16.60
C THR A 142 13.24 7.80 -16.02
N THR A 143 12.13 7.16 -16.38
CA THR A 143 10.79 7.45 -15.84
C THR A 143 10.25 6.26 -15.05
N LEU A 144 9.74 6.51 -13.86
CA LEU A 144 9.03 5.52 -13.05
C LEU A 144 7.55 5.87 -12.98
N ASN A 145 6.68 4.98 -13.43
CA ASN A 145 5.23 5.08 -13.25
C ASN A 145 4.81 4.19 -12.07
N LEU A 146 4.48 4.81 -10.94
CA LEU A 146 3.98 4.14 -9.74
C LEU A 146 2.46 4.19 -9.71
N PHE A 147 1.80 3.05 -9.66
CA PHE A 147 0.36 2.93 -9.52
C PHE A 147 0.02 2.45 -8.11
N SER A 148 -0.89 3.13 -7.44
CA SER A 148 -1.41 2.67 -6.14
C SER A 148 -2.87 3.05 -5.99
N ASP A 149 -3.52 2.48 -4.98
CA ASP A 149 -4.87 2.86 -4.63
C ASP A 149 -4.90 4.33 -4.10
N SER A 150 -6.11 4.86 -3.93
CA SER A 150 -6.32 6.22 -3.38
C SER A 150 -6.50 6.23 -1.85
N CYS A 151 -6.06 5.19 -1.13
CA CYS A 151 -6.23 5.15 0.33
C CYS A 151 -5.41 6.25 1.00
N LEU A 152 -6.10 7.22 1.61
CA LEU A 152 -5.48 8.34 2.33
C LEU A 152 -4.74 7.87 3.59
N GLY A 153 -5.07 6.71 4.14
CA GLY A 153 -4.36 6.17 5.30
C GLY A 153 -3.02 5.54 4.95
N GLN A 154 -2.86 5.05 3.72
CA GLN A 154 -1.75 4.18 3.33
C GLN A 154 -0.93 4.77 2.19
N ASN A 155 -1.51 4.87 0.99
CA ASN A 155 -0.75 5.12 -0.23
C ASN A 155 -0.83 6.58 -0.71
N LYS A 156 -2.00 7.22 -0.57
CA LYS A 156 -2.26 8.59 -1.04
C LYS A 156 -2.24 9.61 0.09
N ASN A 157 -1.10 9.68 0.78
CA ASN A 157 -0.91 10.59 1.89
C ASN A 157 0.35 11.44 1.71
N GLN A 158 0.51 12.43 2.60
CA GLN A 158 1.65 13.33 2.59
C GLN A 158 2.98 12.62 2.85
N PHE A 159 2.97 11.50 3.58
CA PHE A 159 4.19 10.76 3.90
C PHE A 159 4.76 10.11 2.64
N THR A 160 3.94 9.33 1.92
CA THR A 160 4.33 8.72 0.65
C THR A 160 4.74 9.78 -0.38
N MET A 161 4.00 10.89 -0.47
CA MET A 161 4.32 11.99 -1.37
C MET A 161 5.73 12.54 -1.13
N ILE A 162 6.08 12.79 0.13
CA ILE A 162 7.35 13.44 0.46
C ILE A 162 8.50 12.44 0.44
N THR A 163 8.24 11.18 0.78
CA THR A 163 9.19 10.07 0.59
C THR A 163 9.58 9.93 -0.88
N LEU A 164 8.62 10.01 -1.81
CA LEU A 164 8.92 9.99 -3.25
C LEU A 164 9.67 11.24 -3.73
N LEU A 165 9.30 12.42 -3.21
CA LEU A 165 10.03 13.66 -3.48
C LEU A 165 11.48 13.60 -2.96
N TYR A 166 11.71 12.96 -1.82
CA TYR A 166 13.04 12.72 -1.28
C TYR A 166 13.82 11.74 -2.16
N TYR A 167 13.22 10.59 -2.46
CA TYR A 167 13.85 9.55 -3.27
C TYR A 167 14.34 10.09 -4.62
N ILE A 168 13.50 10.83 -5.35
CA ILE A 168 13.86 11.36 -6.67
C ILE A 168 15.00 12.38 -6.63
N ASN A 169 15.10 13.16 -5.54
CA ASN A 169 16.07 14.23 -5.42
C ASN A 169 17.39 13.81 -4.78
N HIS A 170 17.37 12.79 -3.91
CA HIS A 170 18.50 12.47 -3.03
C HIS A 170 18.95 11.00 -3.05
N ARG A 171 18.16 10.08 -3.60
CA ARG A 171 18.50 8.64 -3.59
C ARG A 171 18.74 8.10 -4.98
N THR A 172 17.82 8.36 -5.91
CA THR A 172 17.92 7.78 -7.24
C THR A 172 19.05 8.40 -8.07
N LYS A 173 19.76 7.54 -8.77
CA LYS A 173 20.80 7.86 -9.76
C LYS A 173 20.22 7.89 -11.17
N ILE A 174 19.23 7.04 -11.49
CA ILE A 174 18.70 6.89 -12.85
C ILE A 174 17.41 7.68 -13.13
N PHE A 175 16.50 7.77 -12.17
CA PHE A 175 15.18 8.34 -12.46
C PHE A 175 15.25 9.88 -12.52
N LYS A 176 14.72 10.43 -13.61
CA LYS A 176 14.50 11.87 -13.81
C LYS A 176 13.07 12.29 -13.47
N GLN A 177 12.13 11.35 -13.56
CA GLN A 177 10.72 11.59 -13.34
C GLN A 177 10.06 10.40 -12.63
N ILE A 178 9.17 10.70 -11.68
CA ILE A 178 8.25 9.73 -11.10
C ILE A 178 6.82 10.24 -11.32
N ASN A 179 5.96 9.38 -11.85
CA ASN A 179 4.52 9.61 -11.95
C ASN A 179 3.82 8.67 -10.97
N HIS A 180 3.25 9.21 -9.89
CA HIS A 180 2.43 8.44 -8.95
C HIS A 180 0.95 8.62 -9.33
N ILE A 181 0.35 7.55 -9.84
CA ILE A 181 -0.90 7.53 -10.59
C ILE A 181 -1.95 6.77 -9.79
N PHE A 182 -3.14 7.36 -9.65
CA PHE A 182 -4.23 6.84 -8.83
C PHE A 182 -5.46 6.51 -9.68
N PRO A 183 -6.19 5.41 -9.39
CA PRO A 183 -7.37 5.02 -10.15
C PRO A 183 -8.57 5.95 -9.93
N VAL A 184 -9.61 5.73 -10.72
CA VAL A 184 -10.95 6.23 -10.39
C VAL A 184 -11.54 5.34 -9.28
N ARG A 185 -12.14 5.94 -8.25
CA ARG A 185 -12.75 5.19 -7.13
C ARG A 185 -13.77 4.19 -7.68
N GLY A 186 -13.77 2.96 -7.19
CA GLY A 186 -14.60 1.87 -7.72
C GLY A 186 -14.08 1.22 -9.00
N HIS A 187 -12.96 1.69 -9.54
CA HIS A 187 -12.26 1.14 -10.70
C HIS A 187 -10.76 0.94 -10.39
N SER A 188 -10.47 0.31 -9.25
CA SER A 188 -9.13 0.23 -8.65
C SER A 188 -8.46 -1.14 -8.74
N TYR A 189 -8.98 -2.07 -9.55
CA TYR A 189 -8.41 -3.42 -9.64
C TYR A 189 -7.04 -3.42 -10.33
N MET A 190 -5.97 -3.58 -9.55
CA MET A 190 -4.58 -3.45 -9.97
C MET A 190 -3.86 -4.81 -10.03
N PRO A 191 -2.62 -4.87 -10.56
CA PRO A 191 -1.83 -6.09 -10.58
C PRO A 191 -1.62 -6.77 -9.21
N PRO A 192 -1.41 -6.06 -8.08
CA PRO A 192 -1.35 -6.68 -6.75
C PRO A 192 -2.61 -7.47 -6.37
N ASP A 193 -3.81 -6.97 -6.69
CA ASP A 193 -5.09 -7.66 -6.42
C ASP A 193 -5.17 -9.05 -7.05
N ARG A 194 -4.56 -9.20 -8.24
CA ARG A 194 -4.45 -10.52 -8.91
C ARG A 194 -3.58 -11.48 -8.11
N VAL A 195 -2.47 -10.99 -7.57
CA VAL A 195 -1.56 -11.78 -6.73
C VAL A 195 -2.26 -12.17 -5.44
N PHE A 196 -2.93 -11.22 -4.78
CA PHE A 196 -3.71 -11.46 -3.56
C PHE A 196 -4.81 -12.50 -3.79
N GLY A 197 -5.55 -12.40 -4.89
CA GLY A 197 -6.57 -13.38 -5.25
C GLY A 197 -6.02 -14.80 -5.39
N ARG A 198 -4.81 -14.98 -5.95
CA ARG A 198 -4.15 -16.29 -6.04
C ARG A 198 -3.66 -16.80 -4.68
N ILE A 199 -3.09 -15.91 -3.86
CA ILE A 199 -2.67 -16.24 -2.49
C ILE A 199 -3.88 -16.66 -1.65
N GLU A 200 -4.95 -15.87 -1.65
CA GLU A 200 -6.20 -16.16 -0.92
C GLU A 200 -6.81 -17.50 -1.33
N GLN A 201 -6.76 -17.88 -2.61
CA GLN A 201 -7.25 -19.19 -3.07
C GLN A 201 -6.50 -20.35 -2.42
N VAL A 202 -5.20 -20.20 -2.15
CA VAL A 202 -4.41 -21.19 -1.42
C VAL A 202 -4.73 -21.11 0.07
N LEU A 203 -4.76 -19.91 0.64
CA LEU A 203 -5.04 -19.70 2.06
C LEU A 203 -6.41 -20.24 2.46
N ARG A 204 -7.46 -20.08 1.65
CA ARG A 204 -8.80 -20.62 1.93
C ARG A 204 -8.85 -22.14 2.05
N LYS A 205 -7.89 -22.85 1.45
CA LYS A 205 -7.77 -24.31 1.54
C LYS A 205 -6.95 -24.78 2.75
N LYS A 206 -6.39 -23.85 3.52
CA LYS A 206 -5.64 -24.14 4.74
C LYS A 206 -6.55 -23.97 5.95
N GLU A 207 -6.83 -25.09 6.61
CA GLU A 207 -7.62 -25.15 7.85
C GLU A 207 -6.91 -24.46 9.01
N SER A 208 -5.58 -24.63 9.07
CA SER A 208 -4.75 -23.99 10.10
C SER A 208 -3.49 -23.35 9.52
N ILE A 209 -3.13 -22.18 10.06
CA ILE A 209 -1.84 -21.51 9.89
C ILE A 209 -1.46 -20.91 11.25
N ILE A 210 -0.42 -21.45 11.87
CA ILE A 210 -0.05 -21.16 13.25
C ILE A 210 1.37 -20.58 13.38
N SER A 211 2.10 -20.40 12.28
CA SER A 211 3.38 -19.66 12.29
C SER A 211 3.50 -18.68 11.13
N PRO A 212 4.26 -17.57 11.28
CA PRO A 212 4.56 -16.66 10.18
C PRO A 212 5.26 -17.37 9.01
N SER A 213 6.15 -18.32 9.30
CA SER A 213 6.87 -19.11 8.29
C SER A 213 5.92 -19.86 7.35
N GLN A 214 4.82 -20.40 7.87
CA GLN A 214 3.81 -21.07 7.04
C GLN A 214 3.15 -20.12 6.03
N TYR A 215 2.92 -18.85 6.42
CA TYR A 215 2.49 -17.81 5.49
C TYR A 215 3.58 -17.51 4.45
N HIS A 216 4.83 -17.35 4.89
CA HIS A 216 5.96 -17.06 4.00
C HIS A 216 6.14 -18.14 2.93
N GLU A 217 6.03 -19.43 3.29
CA GLU A 217 6.11 -20.55 2.34
C GLU A 217 4.97 -20.58 1.31
N ILE A 218 3.82 -19.97 1.63
CA ILE A 218 2.74 -19.78 0.66
C ILE A 218 3.05 -18.59 -0.24
N PHE A 219 3.50 -17.47 0.33
CA PHE A 219 3.81 -16.24 -0.41
C PHE A 219 4.96 -16.42 -1.39
N LYS A 220 6.01 -17.17 -1.02
CA LYS A 220 7.17 -17.49 -1.87
C LYS A 220 6.82 -18.15 -3.20
N ARG A 221 5.64 -18.79 -3.29
CA ARG A 221 5.15 -19.39 -4.55
C ARG A 221 4.74 -18.34 -5.59
N PHE A 222 4.47 -17.12 -5.15
CA PHE A 222 3.92 -16.05 -5.98
C PHE A 222 4.80 -14.81 -6.03
N CYS A 223 5.62 -14.58 -4.99
CA CYS A 223 6.41 -13.37 -4.81
C CYS A 223 7.81 -13.70 -4.29
N THR A 224 8.77 -12.83 -4.58
CA THR A 224 9.95 -12.68 -3.72
C THR A 224 9.50 -12.08 -2.39
N VAL A 225 9.69 -12.81 -1.29
CA VAL A 225 9.26 -12.37 0.05
C VAL A 225 10.41 -11.63 0.74
N LYS A 226 10.08 -10.50 1.37
CA LYS A 226 10.98 -9.63 2.14
C LYS A 226 10.47 -9.57 3.58
N VAL A 227 11.18 -10.19 4.50
CA VAL A 227 10.78 -10.33 5.91
C VAL A 227 11.45 -9.25 6.75
N TYR A 228 10.67 -8.55 7.58
CA TYR A 228 11.20 -7.52 8.46
C TYR A 228 12.25 -8.08 9.44
N GLY A 229 13.34 -7.33 9.62
CA GLY A 229 14.46 -7.71 10.48
C GLY A 229 15.38 -8.77 9.85
N GLN A 230 15.04 -9.30 8.68
CA GLN A 230 15.90 -10.20 7.90
C GLN A 230 16.33 -9.54 6.59
N ASP A 231 15.37 -9.09 5.81
CA ASP A 231 15.60 -8.54 4.46
C ASP A 231 15.53 -7.02 4.39
N PHE A 232 14.79 -6.39 5.31
CA PHE A 232 14.62 -4.93 5.35
C PHE A 232 14.42 -4.42 6.78
N SER A 233 14.60 -3.12 6.97
CA SER A 233 14.43 -2.43 8.26
C SER A 233 13.38 -1.32 8.15
N ILE A 234 12.77 -0.98 9.29
CA ILE A 234 11.77 0.08 9.39
C ILE A 234 12.44 1.29 10.04
N TYR A 235 12.20 2.48 9.48
CA TYR A 235 12.74 3.74 9.97
C TYR A 235 11.63 4.75 10.28
N ASP A 236 11.93 5.75 11.11
CA ASP A 236 10.95 6.74 11.57
C ASP A 236 10.72 7.89 10.55
N TYR A 237 10.14 7.55 9.40
CA TYR A 237 9.73 8.54 8.40
C TYR A 237 8.67 9.50 8.94
N LYS A 238 7.73 9.03 9.75
CA LYS A 238 6.58 9.79 10.25
C LYS A 238 7.02 10.99 11.06
N SER A 239 7.95 10.82 12.00
CA SER A 239 8.44 11.93 12.83
C SER A 239 9.25 12.93 12.01
N VAL A 240 10.16 12.45 11.16
CA VAL A 240 10.99 13.30 10.28
C VAL A 240 10.10 14.15 9.35
N LEU A 241 9.10 13.52 8.73
CA LEU A 241 8.23 14.15 7.74
C LEU A 241 7.23 15.14 8.37
N LYS A 242 6.72 14.89 9.58
CA LYS A 242 5.86 15.86 10.29
C LYS A 242 6.53 17.23 10.46
N ASN A 243 7.85 17.25 10.63
CA ASN A 243 8.60 18.49 10.77
C ASN A 243 8.78 19.23 9.43
N LEU A 244 8.80 18.51 8.31
CA LEU A 244 9.08 18.99 6.96
C LEU A 244 7.86 19.56 6.21
N VAL A 245 6.71 18.95 6.39
CA VAL A 245 5.58 19.08 5.46
C VAL A 245 4.67 20.23 5.84
N LYS A 246 4.18 20.97 4.84
CA LYS A 246 3.12 21.96 5.06
C LYS A 246 1.87 21.26 5.58
N THR A 247 1.28 21.78 6.65
CA THR A 247 0.08 21.18 7.28
C THR A 247 -1.17 21.24 6.41
N LYS A 248 -1.20 22.16 5.44
CA LYS A 248 -2.26 22.27 4.43
C LYS A 248 -1.62 22.50 3.07
N PHE A 249 -2.22 21.87 2.06
CA PHE A 249 -1.88 22.12 0.67
C PHE A 249 -3.05 22.81 -0.02
N ASP A 250 -2.75 23.70 -0.97
CA ASP A 250 -3.75 24.41 -1.78
C ASP A 250 -4.32 23.52 -2.91
N PHE A 251 -4.61 22.26 -2.59
CA PHE A 251 -5.30 21.33 -3.47
C PHE A 251 -5.99 20.23 -2.67
N LYS A 252 -7.08 19.69 -3.23
CA LYS A 252 -7.77 18.54 -2.65
C LYS A 252 -7.13 17.24 -3.12
N SER A 253 -6.47 16.52 -2.22
CA SER A 253 -5.80 15.24 -2.53
C SER A 253 -6.73 14.22 -3.18
N THR A 254 -7.96 14.08 -2.70
CA THR A 254 -8.94 13.11 -3.20
C THR A 254 -9.28 13.28 -4.68
N GLU A 255 -9.16 14.50 -5.23
CA GLU A 255 -9.46 14.80 -6.63
C GLU A 255 -8.30 14.52 -7.59
N GLN A 256 -7.07 14.44 -7.09
CA GLN A 256 -5.90 14.30 -7.95
C GLN A 256 -5.77 12.87 -8.48
N LYS A 257 -5.36 12.74 -9.73
CA LYS A 257 -5.10 11.46 -10.41
C LYS A 257 -3.62 11.19 -10.62
N ILE A 258 -2.80 12.24 -10.62
CA ILE A 258 -1.36 12.11 -10.77
C ILE A 258 -0.67 13.05 -9.79
N TYR A 259 0.32 12.54 -9.07
CA TYR A 259 1.42 13.31 -8.50
C TYR A 259 2.68 13.08 -9.33
N LYS A 260 3.22 14.16 -9.88
CA LYS A 260 4.40 14.16 -10.73
C LYS A 260 5.58 14.74 -9.97
N TYR A 261 6.67 13.99 -9.93
CA TYR A 261 7.92 14.40 -9.30
C TYR A 261 8.98 14.52 -10.40
N THR A 262 9.71 15.64 -10.41
CA THR A 262 10.78 15.90 -11.36
C THR A 262 12.07 16.08 -10.58
N LYS A 263 13.14 15.39 -10.99
CA LYS A 263 14.45 15.47 -10.33
C LYS A 263 14.99 16.90 -10.36
N GLY A 264 15.48 17.37 -9.21
CA GLY A 264 15.95 18.74 -8.99
C GLY A 264 14.86 19.72 -8.57
N GLU A 265 13.57 19.34 -8.65
CA GLU A 265 12.48 20.20 -8.22
C GLU A 265 12.07 19.91 -6.77
N LYS A 266 11.77 20.98 -6.02
CA LYS A 266 11.19 20.92 -4.66
C LYS A 266 9.66 20.90 -4.65
N THR A 267 9.05 21.02 -5.83
CA THR A 267 7.60 21.03 -6.03
C THR A 267 7.10 19.67 -6.48
N VAL A 268 5.84 19.38 -6.18
CA VAL A 268 5.10 18.24 -6.74
C VAL A 268 4.13 18.78 -7.77
N GLY A 269 4.07 18.20 -8.97
CA GLY A 269 3.02 18.50 -9.94
C GLY A 269 1.75 17.71 -9.59
N VAL A 270 0.61 18.38 -9.44
CA VAL A 270 -0.68 17.71 -9.20
C VAL A 270 -1.60 17.88 -10.41
N SER A 271 -2.31 16.82 -10.78
CA SER A 271 -3.29 16.87 -11.87
C SER A 271 -4.56 16.10 -11.54
N LYS A 272 -5.72 16.70 -11.83
CA LYS A 272 -7.05 16.08 -11.67
C LYS A 272 -7.39 15.08 -12.77
N THR A 273 -6.61 15.04 -13.85
CA THR A 273 -6.86 14.15 -15.00
C THR A 273 -5.57 13.47 -15.45
N TYR A 274 -5.69 12.37 -16.20
CA TYR A 274 -4.51 11.62 -16.65
C TYR A 274 -3.73 12.26 -17.80
N GLY A 275 -4.29 13.30 -18.44
CA GLY A 275 -3.64 14.04 -19.53
C GLY A 275 -3.54 15.55 -19.29
N GLY A 276 -3.98 16.03 -18.12
CA GLY A 276 -3.94 17.45 -17.78
C GLY A 276 -2.51 17.90 -17.45
N ILE A 277 -2.20 19.16 -17.77
CA ILE A 277 -0.94 19.79 -17.41
C ILE A 277 -0.87 19.89 -15.88
N PRO A 278 0.14 19.29 -15.22
CA PRO A 278 0.24 19.33 -13.76
C PRO A 278 0.50 20.75 -13.24
N THR A 279 -0.25 21.15 -12.22
CA THR A 279 0.02 22.38 -11.48
C THR A 279 1.10 22.10 -10.44
N LYS A 280 2.19 22.87 -10.44
CA LYS A 280 3.27 22.71 -9.47
C LYS A 280 2.87 23.31 -8.12
N ILE A 281 3.05 22.54 -7.06
CA ILE A 281 2.80 22.96 -5.69
C ILE A 281 4.03 22.75 -4.82
N GLU A 282 4.30 23.69 -3.94
CA GLU A 282 5.31 23.53 -2.90
C GLU A 282 4.73 22.77 -1.71
N VAL A 283 5.30 21.61 -1.41
CA VAL A 283 4.82 20.71 -0.34
C VAL A 283 5.67 20.75 0.93
N VAL A 284 6.89 21.30 0.84
CA VAL A 284 7.85 21.42 1.93
C VAL A 284 7.76 22.82 2.56
N LYS A 285 7.92 22.94 3.89
CA LYS A 285 7.97 24.23 4.59
C LYS A 285 9.15 25.10 4.10
N ARG A 286 8.97 26.43 4.18
CA ARG A 286 10.05 27.38 3.85
C ARG A 286 11.29 27.09 4.72
N ASN A 287 12.48 27.22 4.14
CA ASN A 287 13.79 26.98 4.76
C ASN A 287 14.08 25.54 5.24
N SER A 288 13.20 24.58 4.94
CA SER A 288 13.47 23.17 5.24
C SER A 288 14.33 22.52 4.17
N ASN A 289 15.33 21.74 4.58
CA ASN A 289 16.20 20.98 3.67
C ASN A 289 15.84 19.49 3.71
N LEU A 290 15.29 19.00 2.60
CA LEU A 290 14.87 17.61 2.45
C LEU A 290 16.03 16.62 2.59
N GLY A 291 17.23 16.95 2.11
CA GLY A 291 18.39 16.07 2.20
C GLY A 291 18.96 15.95 3.63
N THR A 292 19.11 17.08 4.33
CA THR A 292 19.72 17.10 5.68
C THR A 292 18.86 16.37 6.72
N LEU A 293 17.53 16.38 6.56
CA LEU A 293 16.61 15.80 7.54
C LEU A 293 16.45 14.29 7.40
N PHE A 294 16.76 13.71 6.24
CA PHE A 294 16.82 12.25 6.12
C PHE A 294 18.11 11.68 6.72
N ASN A 295 19.13 12.50 7.00
CA ASN A 295 20.29 12.07 7.80
C ASN A 295 19.91 11.78 9.26
N THR A 296 18.75 12.26 9.72
CA THR A 296 18.22 11.98 11.07
C THR A 296 17.24 10.81 11.09
N LEU A 297 17.10 10.04 10.00
CA LEU A 297 16.29 8.82 10.02
C LEU A 297 16.93 7.82 10.96
N VAL A 298 16.17 7.46 12.00
CA VAL A 298 16.56 6.43 12.96
C VAL A 298 15.80 5.17 12.61
N GLN A 299 16.50 4.03 12.64
CA GLN A 299 15.89 2.72 12.53
C GLN A 299 15.04 2.49 13.79
N LEU A 300 13.77 2.14 13.60
CA LEU A 300 12.89 1.81 14.71
C LEU A 300 13.17 0.39 15.21
N PRO A 301 13.15 0.17 16.54
CA PRO A 301 13.25 -1.17 17.09
C PRO A 301 11.99 -1.98 16.78
N LYS A 302 12.04 -3.30 17.00
CA LYS A 302 10.82 -4.11 17.02
C LYS A 302 9.93 -3.63 18.18
N THR A 303 8.66 -3.36 17.90
CA THR A 303 7.70 -2.89 18.90
C THR A 303 6.43 -3.74 18.84
N ASN A 304 6.03 -4.29 19.99
CA ASN A 304 4.81 -5.08 20.08
C ASN A 304 3.58 -4.15 20.18
N HIS A 305 2.72 -4.19 19.17
CA HIS A 305 1.45 -3.46 19.13
C HIS A 305 0.23 -4.32 19.49
N VAL A 306 0.41 -5.57 19.93
CA VAL A 306 -0.71 -6.46 20.30
C VAL A 306 -1.29 -6.04 21.65
N LYS A 307 -2.50 -5.45 21.63
CA LYS A 307 -3.22 -5.01 22.83
C LYS A 307 -3.65 -6.20 23.69
N LEU A 308 -3.71 -6.01 25.00
CA LEU A 308 -4.06 -7.03 26.00
C LEU A 308 -5.31 -7.88 25.66
N PRO A 309 -6.42 -7.30 25.14
CA PRO A 309 -7.59 -8.11 24.80
C PRO A 309 -7.31 -9.13 23.68
N LYS A 310 -6.50 -8.75 22.67
CA LYS A 310 -6.06 -9.64 21.59
C LYS A 310 -5.08 -10.69 22.10
N GLN A 311 -4.21 -10.34 23.04
CA GLN A 311 -3.33 -11.31 23.70
C GLN A 311 -4.13 -12.38 24.45
N ASN A 312 -5.17 -11.99 25.20
CA ASN A 312 -6.02 -12.92 25.94
C ASN A 312 -6.77 -13.89 25.03
N ASP A 313 -7.30 -13.39 23.91
CA ASP A 313 -7.96 -14.24 22.92
C ASP A 313 -6.98 -15.26 22.32
N VAL A 314 -5.77 -14.83 21.96
CA VAL A 314 -4.73 -15.75 21.44
C VAL A 314 -4.33 -16.78 22.48
N LYS A 315 -4.19 -16.41 23.77
CA LYS A 315 -3.95 -17.38 24.87
C LYS A 315 -5.04 -18.44 24.92
N ASN A 316 -6.31 -18.04 24.79
CA ASN A 316 -7.44 -18.97 24.77
C ASN A 316 -7.42 -19.90 23.55
N LEU A 317 -6.85 -19.47 22.43
CA LEU A 317 -6.70 -20.28 21.22
C LEU A 317 -5.56 -21.30 21.31
N LEU A 318 -4.57 -21.12 22.20
CA LEU A 318 -3.43 -22.04 22.34
C LEU A 318 -3.86 -23.46 22.71
N LYS A 319 -5.04 -23.67 23.31
CA LYS A 319 -5.55 -25.01 23.62
C LYS A 319 -5.89 -25.85 22.38
N TYR A 320 -5.97 -25.23 21.21
CA TYR A 320 -6.33 -25.90 19.95
C TYR A 320 -5.12 -26.26 19.06
N PHE A 321 -3.89 -25.91 19.46
CA PHE A 321 -2.69 -26.26 18.71
C PHE A 321 -1.43 -26.26 19.58
N THR A 322 -0.41 -26.99 19.15
CA THR A 322 0.92 -26.92 19.75
C THR A 322 1.75 -25.86 19.04
N ILE A 323 2.37 -24.95 19.80
CA ILE A 323 3.25 -23.92 19.24
C ILE A 323 4.41 -24.61 18.50
N PRO A 324 4.57 -24.37 17.19
CA PRO A 324 5.72 -24.85 16.44
C PRO A 324 7.03 -24.24 16.95
N GLU A 325 8.10 -25.03 16.95
CA GLU A 325 9.43 -24.62 17.42
C GLU A 325 9.93 -23.35 16.70
N ASP A 326 9.67 -23.22 15.40
CA ASP A 326 10.05 -22.06 14.57
C ASP A 326 9.27 -20.77 14.89
N SER A 327 8.27 -20.86 15.76
CA SER A 327 7.38 -19.75 16.12
C SER A 327 7.34 -19.44 17.62
N THR A 328 8.15 -20.14 18.43
CA THR A 328 8.22 -19.93 19.88
C THR A 328 8.43 -18.45 20.22
N GLN A 329 9.43 -17.80 19.62
CA GLN A 329 9.70 -16.39 19.87
C GLN A 329 8.53 -15.48 19.47
N PHE A 330 7.86 -15.80 18.37
CA PHE A 330 6.70 -15.03 17.91
C PHE A 330 5.57 -15.07 18.94
N TYR A 331 5.24 -16.23 19.49
CA TYR A 331 4.22 -16.34 20.54
C TYR A 331 4.65 -15.71 21.86
N GLU A 332 5.92 -15.83 22.24
CA GLU A 332 6.45 -15.10 23.40
C GLU A 332 6.30 -13.59 23.22
N ASP A 333 6.61 -13.07 22.02
CA ASP A 333 6.52 -11.65 21.72
C ASP A 333 5.07 -11.12 21.78
N ILE A 334 4.07 -11.93 21.37
CA ILE A 334 2.65 -11.57 21.52
C ILE A 334 2.32 -11.22 22.97
N PHE A 335 2.85 -12.00 23.93
CA PHE A 335 2.47 -11.91 25.34
C PHE A 335 3.37 -11.00 26.18
N LYS A 336 4.38 -10.36 25.57
CA LYS A 336 5.16 -9.32 26.23
C LYS A 336 4.32 -8.05 26.34
N ASN A 337 4.16 -7.53 27.55
CA ASN A 337 3.53 -6.23 27.78
C ASN A 337 4.42 -5.13 27.19
N SER A 338 3.87 -4.25 26.36
CA SER A 338 4.55 -3.02 25.96
C SER A 338 4.32 -1.95 27.04
N GLU A 339 5.40 -1.38 27.57
CA GLU A 339 5.36 -0.36 28.63
C GLU A 339 4.84 1.02 28.14
N ASP A 340 4.60 1.20 26.83
CA ASP A 340 4.42 2.53 26.21
C ASP A 340 3.07 2.76 25.47
N VAL A 341 1.96 2.11 25.87
CA VAL A 341 0.64 2.28 25.18
C VAL A 341 -0.20 3.45 25.75
N GLU A 342 0.43 4.55 26.20
CA GLU A 342 -0.29 5.70 26.79
C GLU A 342 -0.51 6.91 25.87
N ASN A 343 -0.11 6.89 24.59
CA ASN A 343 -0.32 8.05 23.68
C ASN A 343 -1.31 7.76 22.54
N GLU A 344 -2.58 7.53 22.91
CA GLU A 344 -3.73 7.26 22.02
C GLU A 344 -4.59 8.51 21.72
N GLU A 345 -4.11 9.46 20.92
CA GLU A 345 -5.02 10.51 20.37
C GLU A 345 -5.05 10.61 18.84
N LEU A 346 -4.40 9.69 18.10
CA LEU A 346 -4.44 9.71 16.62
C LEU A 346 -4.70 8.36 15.95
N GLU A 347 -4.97 7.29 16.70
CA GLU A 347 -5.30 5.96 16.12
C GLU A 347 -6.78 5.78 15.76
N ASN A 348 -7.67 6.69 16.14
CA ASN A 348 -9.12 6.62 15.87
C ASN A 348 -9.54 6.83 14.40
N ILE A 349 -8.60 6.80 13.45
CA ILE A 349 -8.89 6.74 12.01
C ILE A 349 -8.63 5.32 11.44
N TYR A 350 -8.01 4.44 12.22
CA TYR A 350 -7.65 3.07 11.85
C TYR A 350 -8.24 2.09 12.85
N ASP A 351 -9.56 2.07 12.97
CA ASP A 351 -10.24 1.01 13.69
C ASP A 351 -10.02 -0.29 12.90
N GLU A 352 -8.97 -1.04 13.27
CA GLU A 352 -8.52 -2.26 12.58
C GLU A 352 -9.53 -3.42 12.70
N ASP A 353 -10.55 -3.26 13.54
CA ASP A 353 -11.55 -4.28 13.85
C ASP A 353 -12.97 -3.91 13.32
N ASN A 354 -13.11 -2.82 12.56
CA ASN A 354 -14.34 -2.48 11.83
C ASN A 354 -14.17 -2.77 10.32
N ASP A 355 -14.40 -4.02 9.95
CA ASP A 355 -14.77 -4.42 8.57
C ASP A 355 -16.20 -3.97 8.22
#